data_AF-A0A3A0FZR3-F1
#
_entry.id   AF-A0A3A0FZR3-F1
#
_cell.length_a   1.000
_cell.length_b   1.000
_cell.length_c   1.000
_cell.angle_alpha   90.00
_cell.angle_beta   90.00
_cell.angle_gamma   90.00
#
_symmetry.space_group_name_H-M   'P 1'
#
loop_
_entity.id
_entity.type
_entity.pdbx_description
1 polymer ?
#
loop_
_entity_poly.entity_id
_entity_poly.type
_entity_poly.pdbx_seq_one_letter_code
_entity_poly.pdbx_strand_id
1 'polypeptide(L)' 'MMSMTGFGRSQAGSKHVAIEVEIKSVNHRFLDTVFRLPRNYSALELDLRNIVAGFKF' A
#
# COMPACT_ATOMS: atom_id res chain seq x y z
N MET A 1 1.37 7.38 -20.84
CA MET A 1 2.23 7.88 -19.75
C MET A 1 1.29 8.34 -18.63
N MET A 2 1.14 7.58 -17.54
CA MET A 2 0.32 7.98 -16.40
C MET A 2 1.16 8.88 -15.50
N SER A 3 0.67 10.08 -15.17
CA SER A 3 1.37 11.01 -14.28
C SER A 3 1.25 10.52 -12.84
N MET A 4 2.38 10.40 -12.13
CA MET A 4 2.40 10.13 -10.69
C MET A 4 1.94 11.38 -9.94
N THR A 5 0.91 11.25 -9.10
CA THR A 5 0.30 12.38 -8.37
C THR A 5 0.65 12.40 -6.89
N GLY A 6 1.27 11.35 -6.38
CA GLY A 6 1.68 11.27 -4.99
C GLY A 6 2.71 10.18 -4.75
N PHE A 7 3.58 10.45 -3.79
CA PHE A 7 4.58 9.52 -3.29
C PHE A 7 4.69 9.69 -1.78
N GLY A 8 4.74 8.57 -1.07
CA GLY A 8 4.97 8.53 0.37
C GLY A 8 5.82 7.32 0.73
N ARG A 9 6.76 7.50 1.66
CA ARG A 9 7.57 6.42 2.21
C ARG A 9 7.64 6.58 3.72
N SER A 10 7.48 5.49 4.44
CA SER A 10 7.60 5.48 5.90
C SER A 10 8.23 4.18 6.35
N GLN A 11 9.00 4.25 7.42
CA GLN A 11 9.62 3.11 8.06
C GLN A 11 9.25 3.13 9.53
N ALA A 12 8.86 1.98 10.06
CA ALA A 12 8.57 1.79 11.46
C ALA A 12 9.18 0.46 11.91
N GLY A 13 9.67 0.40 13.14
CA GLY A 13 10.29 -0.83 13.63
C GLY A 13 10.51 -0.82 15.13
N SER A 14 10.84 -2.00 15.63
CA SER A 14 11.30 -2.25 17.00
C SER A 14 12.65 -2.98 16.94
N LYS A 15 13.20 -3.37 18.10
CA LYS A 15 14.47 -4.13 18.18
C LYS A 15 14.49 -5.42 17.35
N HIS A 16 13.35 -6.01 17.05
CA HIS A 16 13.25 -7.32 16.43
C HIS A 16 12.67 -7.31 15.01
N VAL A 17 12.01 -6.21 14.61
CA VAL A 17 11.30 -6.13 13.33
C VAL A 17 11.41 -4.71 12.77
N ALA A 18 11.73 -4.60 11.49
CA ALA A 18 11.61 -3.36 10.73
C ALA A 18 10.61 -3.56 9.60
N ILE A 19 9.72 -2.59 9.43
CA ILE A 19 8.69 -2.55 8.40
C ILE A 19 8.91 -1.27 7.61
N GLU A 20 8.92 -1.39 6.30
CA GLU A 20 9.00 -0.27 5.40
C GLU A 20 7.81 -0.31 4.45
N VAL A 21 7.16 0.84 4.29
CA VAL A 21 5.99 1.01 3.43
C VAL A 21 6.28 2.12 2.44
N GLU A 22 6.06 1.83 1.16
CA GLU A 22 6.13 2.80 0.08
C GLU A 22 4.78 2.84 -0.64
N ILE A 23 4.25 4.04 -0.82
CA ILE A 23 3.00 4.31 -1.52
C ILE A 23 3.30 5.19 -2.72
N LYS A 24 2.85 4.75 -3.89
CA LYS A 24 2.91 5.49 -5.15
C LYS A 24 1.49 5.60 -5.68
N SER A 25 1.04 6.81 -5.95
CA SER A 25 -0.25 7.05 -6.60
C SER A 25 -0.05 7.61 -8.00
N VAL A 26 -0.92 7.18 -8.90
CA VAL A 26 -1.00 7.68 -10.28
C VAL A 26 -2.36 8.30 -10.48
N ASN A 27 -2.45 9.29 -11.37
CA ASN A 27 -3.73 9.88 -11.71
C ASN A 27 -4.59 8.85 -12.46
N HIS A 28 -5.61 8.31 -11.78
CA HIS A 28 -6.56 7.38 -12.34
C HIS A 28 -7.98 7.71 -11.88
N ARG A 29 -8.98 7.50 -12.76
CA ARG A 29 -10.39 7.84 -12.46
C ARG A 29 -10.99 6.97 -11.37
N PHE A 30 -10.47 5.75 -11.20
CA PHE A 30 -10.94 4.77 -10.22
C PHE A 30 -9.83 4.45 -9.22
N LEU A 31 -10.22 4.18 -7.97
CA LEU A 31 -9.31 3.65 -6.96
C LEU A 31 -9.04 2.18 -7.25
N ASP A 32 -7.84 1.88 -7.74
CA ASP A 32 -7.33 0.52 -7.88
C ASP A 32 -6.04 0.37 -7.08
N THR A 33 -6.07 -0.47 -6.04
CA THR A 33 -5.00 -0.61 -5.06
C THR A 33 -4.29 -1.93 -5.26
N VAL A 34 -2.99 -1.88 -5.49
CA VAL A 34 -2.12 -3.07 -5.63
C VAL A 34 -1.17 -3.13 -4.44
N PHE A 35 -1.24 -4.21 -3.68
CA PHE A 35 -0.30 -4.51 -2.61
C PHE A 35 0.78 -5.46 -3.12
N ARG A 36 2.01 -5.30 -2.62
CA ARG A 36 3.15 -6.16 -2.96
C ARG A 36 3.86 -6.54 -1.67
N LEU A 37 3.35 -7.56 -0.98
CA LEU A 37 3.94 -8.06 0.25
C LEU A 37 4.94 -9.19 -0.05
N PRO A 38 5.89 -9.47 0.86
CA PRO A 38 6.70 -10.68 0.79
C PRO A 38 5.82 -11.93 0.77
N ARG A 39 6.26 -13.00 0.11
CA ARG A 39 5.47 -14.24 -0.09
C ARG A 39 4.84 -14.79 1.20
N ASN A 40 5.55 -14.70 2.31
CA ASN A 40 5.09 -15.20 3.61
C ASN A 40 3.88 -14.41 4.16
N TYR A 41 3.60 -13.23 3.62
CA TYR A 41 2.53 -12.32 4.04
C TYR A 41 1.52 -12.03 2.92
N SER A 42 1.62 -12.70 1.76
CA SER A 42 0.71 -12.44 0.63
C SER A 42 -0.77 -12.68 0.96
N ALA A 43 -1.07 -13.54 1.95
CA ALA A 43 -2.44 -13.74 2.41
C ALA A 43 -3.10 -12.45 2.95
N LEU A 44 -2.30 -11.52 3.51
CA LEU A 44 -2.78 -10.25 4.05
C LEU A 44 -3.14 -9.23 2.97
N GLU A 45 -2.72 -9.44 1.71
CA GLU A 45 -3.00 -8.50 0.62
C GLU A 45 -4.52 -8.32 0.40
N LEU A 46 -5.29 -9.41 0.54
CA LEU A 46 -6.74 -9.36 0.41
C LEU A 46 -7.38 -8.53 1.52
N ASP A 47 -6.95 -8.74 2.76
CA ASP A 47 -7.45 -8.00 3.93
C ASP A 47 -7.13 -6.51 3.82
N LEU A 48 -5.89 -6.17 3.44
CA LEU A 48 -5.48 -4.78 3.21
C LEU A 48 -6.31 -4.10 2.12
N ARG A 49 -6.64 -4.81 1.04
CA ARG A 49 -7.51 -4.30 -0.03
C ARG A 49 -8.91 -4.00 0.47
N ASN A 50 -9.49 -4.90 1.28
CA ASN A 50 -10.81 -4.69 1.87
C ASN A 50 -10.82 -3.51 2.84
N ILE A 51 -9.78 -3.37 3.65
CA ILE A 51 -9.61 -2.24 4.57
C ILE A 51 -9.56 -0.93 3.78
N VAL A 52 -8.72 -0.82 2.75
CA VAL A 52 -8.60 0.40 1.94
C VAL A 52 -9.90 0.74 1.18
N ALA A 53 -10.60 -0.27 0.65
CA ALA A 53 -11.89 -0.06 -0.01
C ALA A 53 -12.98 0.45 0.94
N GLY A 54 -12.87 0.15 2.24
CA GLY A 54 -13.80 0.61 3.27
C GLY A 54 -13.60 2.06 3.72
N PHE A 55 -12.45 2.67 3.42
CA PHE A 55 -12.21 4.08 3.76
C PHE A 55 -13.05 5.00 2.88
N LYS A 56 -13.98 5.72 3.50
CA LYS A 56 -14.65 6.86 2.89
C LYS A 56 -13.89 8.12 3.28
N PHE A 57 -13.44 8.88 2.27
CA PHE A 57 -12.84 10.20 2.45
C PHE A 57 -13.90 11.24 2.81
#